data_AF-A0A7S3M6U7-F1
#
_entry.id   AF-A0A7S3M6U7-F1
#
_cell.length_a   1.000
_cell.length_b   1.000
_cell.length_c   1.000
_cell.angle_alpha   90.00
_cell.angle_beta   90.00
_cell.angle_gamma   90.00
#
_symmetry.space_group_name_H-M   'P 1'
#
loop_
_entity.id
_entity.type
_entity.pdbx_description
1 polymer ?
#
loop_
_entity_poly.entity_id
_entity_poly.type
_entity_poly.pdbx_seq_one_letter_code
_entity_poly.pdbx_strand_id
1 'polypeptide(L)'
;AGPSCTLTAAAALSAQNSRLRLLGNLRNLTQVQDVSSTALVQHTASLIALTYHPEEITLQALPNIHSILNYIISGAKKSPLPAVVLKSLLDVFNVVLPIASSNSTLRSAYPRASGSQILTTSQQFTTVQADLLQDLIGLIQSDAVVGENVFSITANGDIRVRL
;
A
#
# COMPACT_ATOMS: atom_id res chain seq x y z
N ALA A 1 33.41 6.02 -20.78
CA ALA A 1 32.75 5.46 -19.58
C ALA A 1 31.85 6.54 -19.01
N GLY A 2 30.53 6.34 -19.04
CA GLY A 2 29.62 7.23 -18.30
C GLY A 2 29.84 7.05 -16.79
N PRO A 3 29.45 8.03 -15.95
CA PRO A 3 29.57 7.86 -14.51
C PRO A 3 28.76 6.62 -14.08
N SER A 4 29.46 5.64 -13.53
CA SER A 4 28.82 4.52 -12.86
C SER A 4 28.06 5.09 -11.66
N CYS A 5 26.74 5.18 -11.76
CA CYS A 5 25.86 5.54 -10.64
C CYS A 5 25.79 4.37 -9.65
N THR A 6 26.92 3.97 -9.08
CA THR A 6 26.93 3.10 -7.91
C THR A 6 26.55 3.94 -6.71
N LEU A 7 25.31 3.78 -6.26
CA LEU A 7 24.87 4.23 -4.94
C LEU A 7 25.87 3.73 -3.90
N THR A 8 26.57 4.66 -3.24
CA THR A 8 27.44 4.28 -2.13
C THR A 8 26.59 3.73 -0.99
N ALA A 9 27.14 2.83 -0.17
CA ALA A 9 26.41 2.26 0.97
C ALA A 9 25.82 3.34 1.90
N ALA A 10 26.52 4.48 2.04
CA ALA A 10 26.05 5.63 2.81
C ALA A 10 24.84 6.34 2.17
N ALA A 11 24.84 6.50 0.83
CA ALA A 11 23.72 7.10 0.12
C ALA A 11 22.48 6.19 0.14
N ALA A 12 22.65 4.87 0.02
CA ALA A 12 21.57 3.91 0.14
C ALA A 12 20.94 3.93 1.55
N LEU A 13 21.77 3.94 2.60
CA LEU A 13 21.30 4.04 3.98
C LEU A 13 20.58 5.39 4.25
N SER A 14 21.09 6.49 3.69
CA SER A 14 20.46 7.80 3.82
C SER A 14 19.08 7.85 3.15
N ALA A 15 18.95 7.26 1.95
CA ALA A 15 17.69 7.15 1.24
C ALA A 15 16.67 6.32 2.05
N GLN A 16 17.10 5.16 2.56
CA GLN A 16 16.27 4.29 3.41
C GLN A 16 15.77 5.00 4.68
N ASN A 17 16.65 5.72 5.39
CA ASN A 17 16.27 6.49 6.58
C ASN A 17 15.31 7.64 6.25
N SER A 18 15.58 8.36 5.16
CA SER A 18 14.70 9.43 4.69
C SER A 18 13.32 8.89 4.36
N ARG A 19 13.25 7.73 3.71
CA ARG A 19 12.00 7.09 3.34
C ARG A 19 11.20 6.60 4.54
N LEU A 20 11.87 5.95 5.50
CA LEU A 20 11.26 5.54 6.76
C LEU A 20 10.65 6.74 7.50
N ARG A 21 11.36 7.86 7.57
CA ARG A 21 10.87 9.09 8.19
C ARG A 21 9.65 9.66 7.48
N LEU A 22 9.69 9.75 6.15
CA LEU A 22 8.56 10.27 5.36
C LEU A 22 7.31 9.40 5.50
N LEU A 23 7.47 8.07 5.50
CA LEU A 23 6.37 7.14 5.78
C LEU A 23 5.83 7.29 7.20
N GLY A 24 6.70 7.52 8.19
CA GLY A 24 6.27 7.85 9.56
C GLY A 24 5.44 9.14 9.64
N ASN A 25 5.86 10.18 8.91
CA ASN A 25 5.12 11.44 8.84
C ASN A 25 3.74 11.24 8.17
N LEU A 26 3.69 10.52 7.04
CA LEU A 26 2.42 10.21 6.37
C LEU A 26 1.50 9.41 7.29
N ARG A 27 2.02 8.42 8.02
CA ARG A 27 1.25 7.67 9.02
C ARG A 27 0.66 8.61 10.07
N ASN A 28 1.42 9.56 10.59
CA ASN A 28 0.90 10.50 11.59
C ASN A 28 -0.20 11.39 11.01
N LEU A 29 -0.09 11.81 9.74
CA LEU A 29 -1.18 12.55 9.07
C LEU A 29 -2.45 11.72 8.95
N THR A 30 -2.34 10.42 8.64
CA THR A 30 -3.51 9.53 8.61
C THR A 30 -4.18 9.34 9.97
N GLN A 31 -3.55 9.71 11.09
CA GLN A 31 -4.16 9.65 12.41
C GLN A 31 -5.09 10.83 12.73
N VAL A 32 -5.09 11.88 11.90
CA VAL A 32 -5.90 13.10 12.10
C VAL A 32 -7.39 12.88 11.78
N GLN A 33 -7.78 11.67 11.33
CA GLN A 33 -9.16 11.23 11.05
C GLN A 33 -9.93 11.99 9.94
N ASP A 34 -9.25 12.76 9.08
CA ASP A 34 -9.89 13.31 7.87
C ASP A 34 -10.09 12.22 6.82
N VAL A 35 -11.32 11.68 6.76
CA VAL A 35 -11.74 10.62 5.84
C VAL A 35 -12.40 11.16 4.57
N SER A 36 -12.19 12.42 4.22
CA SER A 36 -12.67 12.98 2.96
C SER A 36 -12.01 12.30 1.76
N SER A 37 -12.73 12.19 0.63
CA SER A 37 -12.19 11.58 -0.59
C SER A 37 -10.91 12.29 -1.06
N THR A 38 -10.83 13.60 -0.91
CA THR A 38 -9.63 14.40 -1.25
C THR A 38 -8.42 13.99 -0.41
N ALA A 39 -8.59 13.90 0.92
CA ALA A 39 -7.51 13.47 1.81
C ALA A 39 -7.06 12.03 1.49
N LEU A 40 -8.02 11.12 1.29
CA LEU A 40 -7.71 9.73 0.97
C LEU A 40 -6.99 9.57 -0.38
N VAL A 41 -7.35 10.34 -1.41
CA VAL A 41 -6.64 10.38 -2.69
C VAL A 41 -5.21 10.90 -2.50
N GLN A 42 -5.03 11.99 -1.74
CA GLN A 42 -3.70 12.54 -1.45
C GLN A 42 -2.81 11.56 -0.69
N HIS A 43 -3.35 10.86 0.30
CA HIS A 43 -2.61 9.84 1.04
C HIS A 43 -2.26 8.63 0.16
N THR A 44 -3.16 8.23 -0.74
CA THR A 44 -2.90 7.17 -1.72
C THR A 44 -1.74 7.55 -2.64
N ALA A 45 -1.80 8.73 -3.26
CA ALA A 45 -0.73 9.22 -4.12
C ALA A 45 0.61 9.35 -3.38
N SER A 46 0.56 9.86 -2.14
CA SER A 46 1.75 9.98 -1.29
C SER A 46 2.36 8.62 -0.96
N LEU A 47 1.53 7.62 -0.62
CA LEU A 47 2.01 6.28 -0.31
C LEU A 47 2.69 5.66 -1.53
N ILE A 48 2.07 5.74 -2.71
CA ILE A 48 2.62 5.19 -3.95
C ILE A 48 3.96 5.86 -4.30
N ALA A 49 4.02 7.18 -4.24
CA ALA A 49 5.26 7.91 -4.47
C ALA A 49 6.36 7.54 -3.45
N LEU A 50 5.98 7.21 -2.22
CA LEU A 50 6.90 6.75 -1.20
C LEU A 50 7.33 5.30 -1.39
N THR A 51 6.55 4.44 -2.05
CA THR A 51 6.92 3.04 -2.28
C THR A 51 7.45 2.72 -3.68
N TYR A 52 7.54 3.72 -4.56
CA TYR A 52 7.97 3.55 -5.95
C TYR A 52 9.39 2.97 -6.11
N HIS A 53 10.27 3.24 -5.13
CA HIS A 53 11.64 2.71 -5.08
C HIS A 53 11.75 1.59 -4.02
N PRO A 54 11.43 0.32 -4.37
CA PRO A 54 11.39 -0.79 -3.41
C PRO A 54 12.73 -1.03 -2.72
N GLU A 55 13.85 -0.74 -3.38
CA GLU A 55 15.21 -0.84 -2.85
C GLU A 55 15.49 0.11 -1.66
N GLU A 56 14.69 1.17 -1.52
CA GLU A 56 14.76 2.12 -0.42
C GLU A 56 13.81 1.77 0.74
N ILE A 57 12.99 0.72 0.60
CA ILE A 57 12.03 0.30 1.62
C ILE A 57 12.66 -0.74 2.52
N THR A 58 12.80 -0.39 3.79
CA THR A 58 13.30 -1.31 4.82
C THR A 58 12.16 -2.06 5.48
N LEU A 59 12.48 -3.18 6.15
CA LEU A 59 11.51 -3.93 6.93
C LEU A 59 10.84 -3.09 8.02
N GLN A 60 11.57 -2.12 8.59
CA GLN A 60 11.06 -1.19 9.61
C GLN A 60 9.98 -0.24 9.08
N ALA A 61 9.90 -0.05 7.77
CA ALA A 61 8.90 0.79 7.14
C ALA A 61 7.54 0.08 6.99
N LEU A 62 7.52 -1.26 6.99
CA LEU A 62 6.31 -2.04 6.71
C LEU A 62 5.15 -1.74 7.68
N PRO A 63 5.36 -1.62 9.01
CA PRO A 63 4.27 -1.25 9.91
C PRO A 63 3.64 0.11 9.59
N ASN A 64 4.44 1.09 9.12
CA ASN A 64 3.90 2.38 8.70
C ASN A 64 3.08 2.24 7.41
N ILE A 65 3.59 1.49 6.42
CA ILE A 65 2.88 1.23 5.16
C ILE A 65 1.54 0.51 5.44
N HIS A 66 1.54 -0.56 6.24
CA HIS A 66 0.32 -1.28 6.60
C HIS A 66 -0.69 -0.39 7.33
N SER A 67 -0.22 0.46 8.24
CA SER A 67 -1.10 1.42 8.94
C SER A 67 -1.75 2.41 7.97
N ILE A 68 -0.99 2.92 7.00
CA ILE A 68 -1.51 3.86 5.98
C ILE A 68 -2.47 3.15 5.02
N LEU A 69 -2.12 1.95 4.55
CA LEU A 69 -3.01 1.12 3.72
C LEU A 69 -4.33 0.84 4.43
N ASN A 70 -4.28 0.40 5.68
CA ASN A 70 -5.48 0.15 6.48
C ASN A 70 -6.34 1.41 6.62
N TYR A 71 -5.72 2.57 6.85
CA TYR A 71 -6.43 3.84 6.90
C TYR A 71 -7.14 4.15 5.57
N ILE A 72 -6.43 4.07 4.44
CA ILE A 72 -6.98 4.37 3.12
C ILE A 72 -8.13 3.42 2.79
N ILE A 73 -7.94 2.12 2.99
CA ILE A 73 -8.93 1.08 2.69
C ILE A 73 -10.16 1.23 3.59
N SER A 74 -9.96 1.44 4.90
CA SER A 74 -11.06 1.66 5.83
C SER A 74 -11.78 2.99 5.58
N GLY A 75 -11.05 4.02 5.15
CA GLY A 75 -11.59 5.31 4.74
C GLY A 75 -12.43 5.19 3.47
N ALA A 76 -11.95 4.44 2.48
CA ALA A 76 -12.65 4.19 1.22
C ALA A 76 -13.97 3.43 1.40
N LYS A 77 -14.11 2.62 2.46
CA LYS A 77 -15.39 2.01 2.86
C LYS A 77 -16.44 3.05 3.30
N LYS A 78 -16.01 4.21 3.80
CA LYS A 78 -16.89 5.31 4.28
C LYS A 78 -17.06 6.43 3.25
N SER A 79 -16.00 6.73 2.50
CA SER A 79 -15.96 7.74 1.45
C SER A 79 -15.42 7.08 0.18
N PRO A 80 -16.31 6.58 -0.69
CA PRO A 80 -15.90 5.79 -1.86
C PRO A 80 -14.88 6.51 -2.72
N LEU A 81 -13.82 5.79 -3.10
CA LEU A 81 -12.80 6.25 -4.03
C LEU A 81 -12.99 5.59 -5.39
N PRO A 82 -12.62 6.27 -6.49
CA PRO A 82 -12.63 5.65 -7.82
C PRO A 82 -11.74 4.41 -7.87
N ALA A 83 -12.19 3.33 -8.52
CA ALA A 83 -11.41 2.10 -8.66
C ALA A 83 -10.01 2.31 -9.26
N VAL A 84 -9.82 3.31 -10.12
CA VAL A 84 -8.49 3.64 -10.67
C VAL A 84 -7.50 4.05 -9.57
N VAL A 85 -7.96 4.79 -8.57
CA VAL A 85 -7.15 5.19 -7.40
C VAL A 85 -6.87 3.96 -6.54
N LEU A 86 -7.88 3.14 -6.27
CA LEU A 86 -7.72 1.92 -5.47
C LEU A 86 -6.78 0.90 -6.13
N LYS A 87 -6.87 0.70 -7.45
CA LYS A 87 -6.00 -0.21 -8.20
C LYS A 87 -4.52 0.15 -8.07
N SER A 88 -4.19 1.43 -7.99
CA SER A 88 -2.81 1.87 -7.83
C SER A 88 -2.18 1.46 -6.49
N LEU A 89 -3.00 1.09 -5.48
CA LEU A 89 -2.48 0.52 -4.23
C LEU A 89 -1.92 -0.90 -4.42
N LEU A 90 -2.33 -1.65 -5.45
CA LEU A 90 -1.80 -3.00 -5.73
C LEU A 90 -0.28 -2.99 -5.94
N ASP A 91 0.26 -1.91 -6.51
CA ASP A 91 1.71 -1.75 -6.68
C ASP A 91 2.43 -1.69 -5.33
N VAL A 92 1.80 -1.07 -4.32
CA VAL A 92 2.32 -1.03 -2.94
C VAL A 92 2.38 -2.44 -2.35
N PHE A 93 1.32 -3.25 -2.53
CA PHE A 93 1.28 -4.64 -2.06
C PHE A 93 2.40 -5.48 -2.70
N ASN A 94 2.64 -5.30 -3.99
CA ASN A 94 3.69 -6.00 -4.75
C ASN A 94 5.10 -5.65 -4.27
N VAL A 95 5.31 -4.44 -3.75
CA VAL A 95 6.59 -4.02 -3.14
C VAL A 95 6.76 -4.62 -1.74
N VAL A 96 5.70 -4.62 -0.92
CA VAL A 96 5.79 -5.01 0.49
C VAL A 96 5.97 -6.53 0.67
N LEU A 97 5.26 -7.34 -0.13
CA LEU A 97 5.22 -8.80 0.07
C LEU A 97 6.60 -9.48 -0.02
N PRO A 98 7.47 -9.19 -1.02
CA PRO A 98 8.80 -9.78 -1.09
C PRO A 98 9.70 -9.39 0.08
N ILE A 99 9.58 -8.15 0.59
CA ILE A 99 10.37 -7.65 1.72
C ILE A 99 9.96 -8.38 3.01
N ALA A 100 8.65 -8.52 3.24
CA ALA A 100 8.08 -9.16 4.43
C ALA A 100 8.32 -10.68 4.51
N SER A 101 8.48 -11.34 3.36
CA SER A 101 8.67 -12.79 3.27
C SER A 101 10.14 -13.21 3.14
N SER A 102 11.04 -12.26 2.93
CA SER A 102 12.48 -12.52 2.77
C SER A 102 13.14 -12.87 4.11
N ASN A 103 13.49 -14.15 4.30
CA ASN A 103 14.22 -14.62 5.48
C ASN A 103 15.57 -13.92 5.67
N SER A 104 16.29 -13.56 4.60
CA SER A 104 17.54 -12.80 4.70
C SER A 104 17.30 -11.37 5.19
N THR A 105 16.27 -10.70 4.68
CA THR A 105 15.88 -9.35 5.12
C THR A 105 15.43 -9.34 6.58
N LEU A 106 14.61 -10.32 6.97
CA LEU A 106 14.14 -10.50 8.35
C LEU A 106 15.30 -10.76 9.32
N ARG A 107 16.24 -11.63 8.96
CA ARG A 107 17.42 -11.91 9.79
C ARG A 107 18.38 -10.73 9.89
N SER A 108 18.50 -9.95 8.84
CA SER A 108 19.28 -8.70 8.86
C SER A 108 18.66 -7.67 9.81
N ALA A 109 17.33 -7.53 9.80
CA ALA A 109 16.62 -6.60 10.68
C ALA A 109 16.54 -7.08 12.14
N TYR A 110 16.45 -8.39 12.37
CA TYR A 110 16.33 -9.01 13.69
C TYR A 110 17.44 -10.05 13.95
N PRO A 111 18.71 -9.63 14.07
CA PRO A 111 19.85 -10.56 14.16
C PRO A 111 19.85 -11.43 15.42
N ARG A 112 19.11 -11.01 16.46
CA ARG A 112 18.98 -11.75 17.73
C ARG A 112 17.73 -12.63 17.80
N ALA A 113 16.85 -12.58 16.80
CA ALA A 113 15.64 -13.37 16.80
C ALA A 113 15.94 -14.84 16.47
N SER A 114 15.28 -15.76 17.17
CA SER A 114 15.35 -17.18 16.84
C SER A 114 14.71 -17.45 15.48
N GLY A 115 14.99 -18.63 14.90
CA GLY A 115 14.33 -19.04 13.64
C GLY A 115 12.80 -19.08 13.75
N SER A 116 12.26 -19.50 14.91
CA SER A 116 10.82 -19.50 15.15
C SER A 116 10.24 -18.09 15.21
N GLN A 117 10.92 -17.15 15.87
CA GLN A 117 10.49 -15.74 15.92
C GLN A 117 10.46 -15.11 14.53
N ILE A 118 11.50 -15.32 13.71
CA ILE A 118 11.56 -14.84 12.33
C ILE A 118 10.38 -15.37 11.50
N LEU A 119 10.08 -16.67 11.62
CA LEU A 119 8.96 -17.29 10.91
C LEU A 119 7.62 -16.69 11.36
N THR A 120 7.41 -16.55 12.67
CA THR A 120 6.19 -15.93 13.22
C THR A 120 6.02 -14.50 12.72
N THR A 121 7.09 -13.69 12.72
CA THR A 121 7.05 -12.32 12.21
C THR A 121 6.69 -12.29 10.72
N SER A 122 7.31 -13.14 9.90
CA SER A 122 6.99 -13.23 8.47
C SER A 122 5.52 -13.60 8.23
N GLN A 123 5.00 -14.58 8.99
CA GLN A 123 3.60 -14.99 8.93
C GLN A 123 2.66 -13.84 9.32
N GLN A 124 2.95 -13.12 10.41
CA GLN A 124 2.14 -11.98 10.85
C GLN A 124 2.07 -10.89 9.76
N PHE A 125 3.20 -10.53 9.15
CA PHE A 125 3.19 -9.56 8.05
C PHE A 125 2.38 -10.06 6.85
N THR A 126 2.54 -11.34 6.49
CA THR A 126 1.84 -11.95 5.35
C THR A 126 0.33 -11.98 5.59
N THR A 127 -0.13 -12.31 6.80
CA THR A 127 -1.55 -12.28 7.17
C THR A 127 -2.12 -10.87 7.06
N VAL A 128 -1.46 -9.85 7.64
CA VAL A 128 -1.93 -8.47 7.56
C VAL A 128 -2.00 -7.98 6.10
N GLN A 129 -0.99 -8.30 5.28
CA GLN A 129 -1.02 -8.00 3.83
C GLN A 129 -2.21 -8.68 3.14
N ALA A 130 -2.46 -9.96 3.42
CA ALA A 130 -3.54 -10.70 2.80
C ALA A 130 -4.90 -10.13 3.16
N ASP A 131 -5.14 -9.80 4.44
CA ASP A 131 -6.38 -9.21 4.92
C ASP A 131 -6.66 -7.86 4.23
N LEU A 132 -5.64 -6.99 4.17
CA LEU A 132 -5.75 -5.69 3.49
C LEU A 132 -5.95 -5.83 1.98
N LEU A 133 -5.29 -6.81 1.34
CA LEU A 133 -5.45 -7.05 -0.09
C LEU A 133 -6.85 -7.56 -0.43
N GLN A 134 -7.41 -8.46 0.39
CA GLN A 134 -8.78 -8.94 0.22
C GLN A 134 -9.79 -7.80 0.34
N ASP A 135 -9.64 -6.94 1.34
CA ASP A 135 -10.47 -5.75 1.51
C ASP A 135 -10.37 -4.81 0.29
N LEU A 136 -9.16 -4.56 -0.21
CA LEU A 136 -8.94 -3.72 -1.39
C LEU A 136 -9.61 -4.30 -2.64
N ILE A 137 -9.46 -5.60 -2.88
CA ILE A 137 -10.09 -6.28 -4.02
C ILE A 137 -11.62 -6.18 -3.90
N GLY A 138 -12.18 -6.36 -2.71
CA GLY A 138 -13.62 -6.20 -2.47
C GLY A 138 -14.12 -4.79 -2.82
N LEU A 139 -13.37 -3.74 -2.49
CA LEU A 139 -13.69 -2.36 -2.86
C LEU A 139 -13.59 -2.10 -4.37
N ILE A 140 -12.56 -2.64 -5.03
CA ILE A 140 -12.40 -2.49 -6.49
C ILE A 140 -13.55 -3.19 -7.23
N GLN A 141 -13.97 -4.36 -6.75
CA GLN A 141 -15.08 -5.12 -7.33
C GLN A 141 -16.43 -4.43 -7.08
N SER A 142 -16.66 -3.83 -5.91
CA SER A 142 -17.91 -3.13 -5.64
C SER A 142 -18.11 -1.90 -6.54
N ASP A 143 -17.04 -1.13 -6.81
CA ASP A 143 -17.08 -0.01 -7.76
C ASP A 143 -17.31 -0.48 -9.21
N ALA A 144 -16.70 -1.60 -9.61
CA ALA A 144 -16.94 -2.21 -10.91
C ALA A 144 -18.40 -2.65 -11.11
N VAL A 145 -19.03 -3.20 -10.06
CA VAL A 145 -20.46 -3.59 -10.07
C VAL A 145 -21.37 -2.36 -10.10
N VAL A 146 -21.01 -1.26 -9.44
CA VAL A 146 -21.77 0.00 -9.53
C VAL A 146 -21.63 0.61 -10.93
N GLY A 147 -20.44 0.59 -11.53
CA GLY A 147 -20.21 1.01 -12.91
C GLY A 147 -21.01 0.20 -13.94
N GLU A 148 -21.13 -1.12 -13.76
CA GLU A 148 -21.99 -1.97 -14.60
C GLU A 148 -23.49 -1.70 -14.37
N ASN A 149 -23.92 -1.44 -13.13
CA ASN A 149 -25.32 -1.15 -12.82
C ASN A 149 -25.78 0.27 -13.21
N VAL A 150 -24.86 1.19 -13.57
CA VAL A 150 -25.17 2.48 -14.18
C VAL A 150 -25.56 2.31 -15.66
N PHE A 151 -25.15 1.21 -16.30
CA PHE A 151 -25.61 0.81 -17.63
C PHE A 151 -26.62 -0.33 -17.53
N SER A 152 -27.80 -0.04 -17.00
CA SER A 152 -28.92 -0.96 -17.16
C SER A 152 -29.36 -0.96 -18.63
N ILE A 153 -28.99 -2.01 -19.38
CA ILE A 153 -29.61 -2.32 -20.67
C ILE A 153 -30.95 -2.94 -20.33
N THR A 154 -32.05 -2.21 -20.55
CA THR A 154 -33.37 -2.85 -20.50
C THR A 154 -33.46 -3.83 -21.67
N ALA A 155 -34.20 -4.93 -21.49
CA ALA A 155 -34.38 -6.01 -22.46
C ALA A 155 -34.92 -5.59 -23.85
N ASN A 156 -35.16 -4.29 -24.07
CA ASN A 156 -35.57 -3.66 -25.33
C ASN A 156 -34.43 -2.90 -26.05
N GLY A 157 -33.18 -2.95 -25.55
CA GLY A 157 -32.04 -2.29 -26.18
C GLY A 157 -31.89 -0.79 -25.87
N ASP A 158 -32.64 -0.27 -24.90
CA ASP A 158 -32.53 1.13 -24.43
C ASP A 158 -31.40 1.25 -23.39
N ILE A 159 -30.40 2.08 -23.68
CA ILE A 159 -29.36 2.48 -22.70
C ILE A 159 -29.86 3.74 -21.99
N ARG A 160 -30.14 3.66 -20.69
CA ARG A 160 -30.45 4.84 -19.88
C ARG A 160 -29.31 5.12 -18.91
N VAL A 161 -28.62 6.24 -19.12
CA VAL A 161 -27.70 6.81 -18.13
C VAL A 161 -28.55 7.52 -17.07
N ARG A 162 -28.54 7.02 -15.84
CA ARG A 162 -29.07 7.78 -14.70
C ARG A 162 -27.98 8.76 -14.25
N LEU A 163 -28.20 10.05 -14.52
CA LEU A 163 -27.49 11.15 -13.88
C LEU A 163 -28.05 11.39 -12.47
#